data_AF-A0A6C8XPP1-F1
#
_entry.id   AF-A0A6C8XPP1-F1
#
_cell.length_a   1.000
_cell.length_b   1.000
_cell.length_c   1.000
_cell.angle_alpha   90.00
_cell.angle_beta   90.00
_cell.angle_gamma   90.00
#
_symmetry.space_group_name_H-M   'P 1'
#
loop_
_entity.id
_entity.type
_entity.pdbx_description
1 polymer ?
#
loop_
_entity_poly.entity_id
_entity_poly.type
_entity_poly.pdbx_seq_one_letter_code
_entity_poly.pdbx_strand_id
1 'polypeptide(L)' 'MPGTYAVVENDVVTNLVIWDGKSEWSPETGTAVLVNGACGIGWSYDGKSFIAPVSKPEIVTHPEEQAS' A
#
# COMPACT_ATOMS: atom_id res chain seq x y z
N MET A 1 9.43 10.02 -15.79
CA MET A 1 9.28 10.21 -14.33
C MET A 1 9.04 8.83 -13.74
N PRO A 2 9.62 8.50 -12.58
CA PRO A 2 9.33 7.23 -11.95
C PRO A 2 7.85 7.18 -11.54
N GLY A 3 7.24 6.02 -11.69
CA GLY A 3 5.88 5.74 -11.27
C GLY A 3 5.85 5.10 -9.89
N THR A 4 4.71 5.20 -9.20
CA THR A 4 4.46 4.44 -7.98
C THR A 4 3.87 3.09 -8.35
N TYR A 5 4.45 2.02 -7.84
CA TYR A 5 4.01 0.65 -8.05
C TYR A 5 3.60 0.06 -6.70
N ALA A 6 2.43 -0.55 -6.65
CA ALA A 6 1.96 -1.29 -5.50
C ALA A 6 2.36 -2.76 -5.64
N VAL A 7 3.01 -3.30 -4.60
CA VAL A 7 3.28 -4.73 -4.49
C VAL A 7 2.06 -5.37 -3.87
N VAL A 8 1.35 -6.17 -4.66
CA VAL A 8 0.15 -6.89 -4.25
C VAL A 8 0.51 -8.33 -3.95
N GLU A 9 0.23 -8.77 -2.73
CA GLU A 9 0.39 -10.14 -2.27
C GLU A 9 -0.94 -10.61 -1.68
N ASN A 10 -1.45 -11.77 -2.13
CA ASN A 10 -2.76 -12.30 -1.70
C ASN A 10 -3.90 -11.27 -1.81
N ASP A 11 -3.97 -10.56 -2.94
CA ASP A 11 -4.96 -9.51 -3.22
C ASP A 11 -4.89 -8.29 -2.28
N VAL A 12 -3.80 -8.14 -1.50
CA VAL A 12 -3.55 -7.02 -0.59
C VAL A 12 -2.24 -6.32 -0.94
N VAL A 13 -2.26 -4.99 -0.94
CA VAL A 13 -1.08 -4.16 -1.13
C VAL A 13 -0.22 -4.23 0.13
N THR A 14 0.95 -4.86 0.04
CA THR A 14 1.89 -4.99 1.16
C THR A 14 2.96 -3.91 1.14
N ASN A 15 3.28 -3.37 -0.04
CA ASN A 15 4.32 -2.36 -0.19
C ASN A 15 4.02 -1.39 -1.35
N LEU A 16 4.59 -0.18 -1.29
CA LEU A 16 4.58 0.81 -2.37
C LEU A 16 6.02 1.18 -2.74
N VAL A 17 6.36 1.05 -4.01
CA VAL A 17 7.72 1.25 -4.53
C VAL A 17 7.69 2.30 -5.63
N ILE A 18 8.63 3.22 -5.58
CA ILE A 18 8.85 4.18 -6.67
C ILE A 18 9.82 3.51 -7.65
N TRP A 19 9.36 3.26 -8.87
CA TRP A 19 10.16 2.58 -9.89
C TRP A 19 10.09 3.31 -11.24
N ASP A 20 11.19 3.32 -11.98
CA ASP A 20 11.30 4.04 -13.25
C ASP A 20 10.69 3.29 -14.46
N GLY A 21 10.32 2.03 -14.28
CA GLY A 21 9.72 1.20 -15.33
C GLY A 21 10.73 0.63 -16.33
N LYS A 22 12.02 0.94 -16.21
CA LYS A 22 13.08 0.51 -17.13
C LYS A 22 14.15 -0.33 -16.44
N SER A 23 14.53 0.00 -15.21
CA SER A 23 15.51 -0.78 -14.45
C SER A 23 14.98 -2.18 -14.16
N GLU A 24 15.81 -3.21 -14.30
CA GLU A 24 15.40 -4.59 -14.02
C GLU A 24 15.10 -4.74 -12.51
N TRP A 25 13.81 -4.81 -12.17
CA TRP A 25 13.34 -4.92 -10.79
C TRP A 25 12.04 -5.72 -10.76
N SER A 26 11.96 -6.62 -9.77
CA SER A 26 10.77 -7.37 -9.43
C SER A 26 10.70 -7.53 -7.92
N PRO A 27 9.51 -7.46 -7.31
CA PRO A 27 9.37 -7.75 -5.89
C PRO A 27 9.68 -9.23 -5.61
N GLU A 28 10.23 -9.52 -4.43
CA GLU A 28 10.52 -10.91 -4.01
C GLU A 28 9.26 -11.76 -3.90
N THR A 29 8.14 -11.13 -3.53
CA THR A 29 6.82 -11.74 -3.43
C THR A 29 5.74 -10.82 -3.99
N GLY A 30 4.66 -11.42 -4.50
CA GLY A 30 3.54 -10.68 -5.05
C GLY A 30 3.79 -10.14 -6.47
N THR A 31 2.96 -9.18 -6.88
CA THR A 31 2.99 -8.56 -8.22
C THR A 31 3.05 -7.05 -8.09
N ALA A 32 4.00 -6.42 -8.80
CA ALA A 32 4.08 -4.96 -8.89
C ALA A 32 3.06 -4.42 -9.90
N VAL A 33 2.12 -3.61 -9.43
CA VAL A 33 1.05 -3.00 -10.23
C VAL A 33 1.23 -1.49 -10.25
N LEU A 34 1.25 -0.88 -11.45
CA LEU A 34 1.36 0.58 -11.58
C LEU A 34 0.13 1.28 -11.00
N VAL A 35 0.37 2.22 -10.09
CA VAL A 35 -0.67 3.03 -9.45
C VAL A 35 -0.92 4.29 -10.28
N ASN A 36 -2.14 4.45 -10.78
CA ASN A 36 -2.58 5.65 -11.52
C ASN A 36 -3.40 6.64 -10.66
N GLY A 37 -3.57 6.38 -9.35
CA GLY A 37 -4.41 7.18 -8.47
C GLY A 37 -4.05 7.01 -6.99
N ALA A 38 -5.07 6.94 -6.13
CA ALA A 38 -4.86 6.69 -4.71
C ALA A 38 -4.62 5.19 -4.46
N CYS A 39 -3.56 4.87 -3.74
CA CYS A 39 -3.26 3.54 -3.24
C CYS A 39 -2.49 3.67 -1.93
N GLY A 40 -2.71 2.74 -1.00
CA GLY A 40 -1.99 2.66 0.26
C GLY A 40 -1.64 1.23 0.60
N ILE A 41 -0.70 1.06 1.53
CA ILE A 41 -0.42 -0.25 2.13
C ILE A 41 -1.68 -0.69 2.90
N GLY A 42 -2.04 -1.96 2.79
CA GLY A 42 -3.25 -2.56 3.36
C GLY A 42 -4.51 -2.43 2.48
N TRP A 43 -4.41 -1.81 1.30
CA TRP A 43 -5.53 -1.77 0.34
C TRP A 43 -5.69 -3.10 -0.37
N SER A 44 -6.91 -3.50 -0.69
CA SER A 44 -7.17 -4.69 -1.49
C SER A 44 -7.11 -4.36 -2.98
N TYR A 45 -6.71 -5.30 -3.83
CA TYR A 45 -6.63 -5.11 -5.28
C TYR A 45 -7.43 -6.20 -6.00
N ASP A 46 -8.51 -5.81 -6.68
CA ASP A 46 -9.43 -6.71 -7.41
C ASP A 46 -8.94 -7.03 -8.85
N GLY A 47 -7.67 -6.77 -9.16
CA GLY A 47 -7.15 -6.89 -10.53
C GLY A 47 -7.44 -5.68 -11.43
N LYS A 48 -8.29 -4.75 -10.99
CA LYS A 48 -8.64 -3.52 -11.72
C LYS A 48 -8.46 -2.24 -10.91
N SER A 49 -8.82 -2.28 -9.63
CA SER A 49 -8.89 -1.11 -8.76
C SER A 49 -8.37 -1.43 -7.36
N PHE A 50 -7.74 -0.43 -6.74
CA PHE A 50 -7.36 -0.49 -5.34
C PHE A 50 -8.54 -0.06 -4.46
N ILE A 51 -8.84 -0.85 -3.45
CA ILE A 51 -9.95 -0.68 -2.52
C ILE A 51 -9.35 -0.38 -1.15
N ALA A 52 -9.64 0.80 -0.62
CA ALA A 52 -9.17 1.18 0.70
C ALA A 52 -9.70 0.18 1.74
N PRO A 53 -8.86 -0.25 2.70
CA PRO A 53 -9.38 -0.97 3.84
C PRO A 53 -10.35 -0.03 4.57
N VAL A 54 -11.46 -0.59 5.05
CA VAL A 54 -12.34 0.16 5.95
C VAL A 54 -11.54 0.48 7.21
N SER A 55 -11.01 1.70 7.31
CA SER A 55 -10.46 2.20 8.55
C SER A 55 -11.57 2.09 9.58
N LYS A 56 -11.48 1.11 10.48
CA LYS A 56 -12.24 1.19 11.73
C LYS A 56 -11.92 2.58 12.30
N PRO A 57 -12.93 3.39 12.65
CA PRO A 57 -12.65 4.67 13.27
C PRO A 57 -11.71 4.41 14.44
N GLU A 58 -10.53 5.01 14.38
CA GLU A 58 -9.57 4.94 15.46
C GLU A 58 -10.27 5.55 16.67
N ILE A 59 -10.71 4.71 17.60
CA ILE A 59 -10.99 5.15 18.95
C ILE A 59 -9.61 5.52 19.49
N VAL A 60 -9.25 6.79 19.32
CA VAL A 60 -8.05 7.37 19.90
C VAL A 60 -8.25 7.37 21.42
N THR A 61 -7.98 6.23 22.04
CA THR A 61 -7.66 6.18 23.47
C THR A 61 -6.15 6.15 23.53
N HIS A 62 -5.53 7.31 23.37
CA HIS A 62 -4.27 7.57 24.04
C HIS A 62 -4.65 7.94 25.48
N PRO A 63 -4.57 7.04 26.48
CA PRO A 63 -4.30 7.52 27.82
C PRO A 63 -2.90 8.11 27.75
N GLU A 64 -2.86 9.44 27.78
CA GLU A 64 -1.71 10.23 28.14
C GLU A 64 -1.19 9.72 29.49
N GLU A 65 -0.26 8.76 29.50
CA GLU A 65 0.53 8.49 30.70
C GLU A 65 1.58 9.59 30.77
N GLN A 66 1.13 10.75 31.27
CA GLN A 66 2.00 11.71 31.90
C GLN A 66 2.81 10.96 32.96
N ALA A 67 4.10 10.76 32.70
CA ALA A 67 5.05 10.41 33.74
C ALA A 67 5.09 11.58 34.73
N SER A 68 4.59 11.35 35.94
CA SER A 68 4.67 12.26 37.09
C SER A 68 5.79 11.85 38.04
#